data_AF-A0A2V6RQK0-F1
#
_entry.id   AF-A0A2V6RQK0-F1
#
_cell.length_a   1.000
_cell.length_b   1.000
_cell.length_c   1.000
_cell.angle_alpha   90.00
_cell.angle_beta   90.00
_cell.angle_gamma   90.00
#
_symmetry.space_group_name_H-M   'P 1'
#
loop_
_entity.id
_entity.type
_entity.pdbx_description
1 polymer ?
#
loop_
_entity_poly.entity_id
_entity_poly.type
_entity_poly.pdbx_seq_one_letter_code
_entity_poly.pdbx_strand_id
1 'polypeptide(L)'
;MGQDDQALIQRCQAGDVAAFEPLVEKYRQRVWRIAYQIVRDREEAWDVSQEAFIRAYQSLASFRGQSAFYTWLFRIVVNLATDRVRQRAARGRAFGTERVPDTEWDGALSDDATARPDEEAARREQRRRLARTLQELPPNFRTIIVLSDVEGLSYREIAEVLNIPVGTVMSRLHNARKRFRELLKPLLLVALALLSPWWAPPARAQQAVSFGARILLATEAPLVQPPLVDEQLQRVLARLRQLFRYREYTTLERYRADVPVGVTQRWVIPGDRQLDIMPESVVNSAVRMRLRLAHGNLVELNANIEAQPNRWAVIGGPPYNDGVLIIVIWAHPNPG
;
A
#
# COMPACT_ATOMS: atom_id res chain seq x y z
N MET A 1 -0.52 7.98 -18.86
CA MET A 1 -0.68 8.30 -20.31
C MET A 1 0.30 9.41 -20.62
N GLY A 2 1.36 9.26 -21.41
CA GLY A 2 1.58 8.33 -22.53
C GLY A 2 1.62 9.04 -23.90
N GLN A 3 1.68 10.39 -23.95
CA GLN A 3 1.78 11.14 -25.21
C GLN A 3 2.94 10.68 -26.10
N ASP A 4 4.00 10.14 -25.50
CA ASP A 4 5.16 9.58 -26.20
C ASP A 4 4.89 8.18 -26.80
N ASP A 5 4.29 7.26 -26.03
CA ASP A 5 4.06 5.88 -26.49
C ASP A 5 3.11 5.82 -27.69
N GLN A 6 2.03 6.60 -27.66
CA GLN A 6 1.04 6.57 -28.74
C GLN A 6 1.62 7.10 -30.05
N ALA A 7 2.48 8.11 -30.00
CA ALA A 7 3.18 8.63 -31.17
C ALA A 7 4.18 7.60 -31.73
N LEU A 8 4.94 6.93 -30.85
CA LEU A 8 5.86 5.86 -31.24
C LEU A 8 5.12 4.68 -31.90
N ILE A 9 3.98 4.25 -31.32
CA ILE A 9 3.14 3.19 -31.88
C ILE A 9 2.63 3.56 -33.27
N GLN A 10 2.13 4.78 -33.46
CA GLN A 10 1.62 5.25 -34.75
C GLN A 10 2.73 5.24 -35.82
N ARG A 11 3.94 5.65 -35.46
CA ARG A 11 5.11 5.58 -36.36
C ARG A 11 5.46 4.14 -36.71
N CYS A 12 5.48 3.23 -35.74
CA CYS A 12 5.70 1.81 -36.02
C CYS A 12 4.62 1.22 -36.94
N GLN A 13 3.36 1.59 -36.73
CA GLN A 13 2.24 1.16 -37.58
C GLN A 13 2.35 1.70 -39.02
N ALA A 14 3.02 2.84 -39.21
CA ALA A 14 3.35 3.41 -40.51
C ALA A 14 4.60 2.81 -41.16
N GLY A 15 5.26 1.83 -40.53
CA GLY A 15 6.45 1.14 -41.06
C GLY A 15 7.79 1.62 -40.52
N ASP A 16 7.81 2.57 -39.58
CA ASP A 16 9.04 3.03 -38.93
C ASP A 16 9.48 2.03 -37.83
N VAL A 17 10.36 1.11 -38.22
CA VAL A 17 10.90 0.08 -37.32
C VAL A 17 11.69 0.69 -36.16
N ALA A 18 12.39 1.81 -36.40
CA ALA A 18 13.23 2.45 -35.39
C ALA A 18 12.39 3.08 -34.26
N ALA A 19 11.13 3.44 -34.53
CA ALA A 19 10.21 3.93 -33.49
C ALA A 19 9.85 2.87 -32.43
N PHE A 20 10.16 1.58 -32.65
CA PHE A 20 9.91 0.54 -31.66
C PHE A 20 11.00 0.46 -30.59
N GLU A 21 12.24 0.85 -30.91
CA GLU A 21 13.38 0.76 -29.99
C GLU A 21 13.17 1.55 -28.67
N PRO A 22 12.64 2.79 -28.69
CA PRO A 22 12.33 3.50 -27.44
C PRO A 22 11.26 2.80 -26.58
N LEU A 23 10.30 2.10 -27.20
CA LEU A 23 9.32 1.29 -26.47
C LEU A 23 10.01 0.09 -25.81
N VAL A 24 10.93 -0.58 -26.51
CA VAL A 24 11.72 -1.68 -25.93
C VAL A 24 12.54 -1.18 -24.75
N GLU A 25 13.28 -0.08 -24.91
CA GLU A 25 14.14 0.48 -23.86
C GLU A 25 13.34 0.84 -22.61
N LYS A 26 12.16 1.45 -22.80
CA LYS A 26 11.26 1.82 -21.71
C LYS A 26 10.68 0.63 -20.95
N TYR A 27 10.38 -0.47 -21.65
CA TYR A 27 9.63 -1.59 -21.07
C TYR A 27 10.49 -2.83 -20.74
N ARG A 28 11.75 -2.91 -21.21
CA ARG A 28 12.59 -4.12 -21.12
C ARG A 28 12.75 -4.65 -19.69
N GLN A 29 13.01 -3.77 -18.72
CA GLN A 29 13.18 -4.19 -17.33
C GLN A 29 11.89 -4.72 -16.74
N ARG A 30 10.76 -4.07 -17.04
CA ARG A 30 9.42 -4.43 -16.54
C ARG A 30 8.96 -5.77 -17.12
N VAL A 31 9.17 -5.95 -18.43
CA VAL A 31 8.92 -7.20 -19.15
C VAL A 31 9.72 -8.35 -18.55
N TRP A 32 11.03 -8.17 -18.40
CA TRP A 32 11.91 -9.17 -17.79
C TRP A 32 11.50 -9.51 -16.36
N ARG A 33 11.16 -8.49 -15.57
CA ARG A 33 10.68 -8.63 -14.20
C ARG A 33 9.46 -9.54 -14.14
N ILE A 34 8.44 -9.28 -14.96
CA ILE A 34 7.21 -10.09 -15.00
C ILE A 34 7.51 -11.52 -15.47
N ALA A 35 8.32 -11.69 -16.52
CA ALA A 35 8.71 -13.00 -17.04
C ALA A 35 9.41 -13.84 -15.96
N TYR A 36 10.42 -13.29 -15.28
CA TYR A 36 11.17 -13.97 -14.22
C TYR A 36 10.27 -14.42 -13.07
N GLN A 37 9.29 -13.59 -12.69
CA GLN A 37 8.34 -13.92 -11.63
C GLN A 37 7.42 -15.09 -11.98
N ILE A 38 7.41 -15.54 -13.24
CA ILE A 38 6.67 -16.72 -13.67
C ILE A 38 7.63 -17.90 -13.89
N VAL A 39 8.71 -17.72 -14.66
CA VAL A 39 9.59 -18.83 -15.08
C VAL A 39 10.64 -19.23 -14.03
N ARG A 40 11.04 -18.32 -13.12
CA ARG A 40 12.09 -18.52 -12.10
C ARG A 40 13.44 -18.99 -12.64
N ASP A 41 13.75 -18.62 -13.87
CA ASP A 41 15.02 -18.90 -14.51
C ASP A 41 15.43 -17.64 -15.28
N ARG A 42 16.69 -17.21 -15.10
CA ARG A 42 17.16 -15.94 -15.65
C ARG A 42 17.28 -15.99 -17.17
N GLU A 43 17.78 -17.10 -17.71
CA GLU A 43 17.94 -17.30 -19.16
C GLU A 43 16.57 -17.42 -19.82
N GLU A 44 15.67 -18.23 -19.27
CA GLU A 44 14.30 -18.34 -19.79
C GLU A 44 13.55 -17.00 -19.69
N ALA A 45 13.80 -16.20 -18.65
CA ALA A 45 13.18 -14.88 -18.52
C ALA A 45 13.68 -13.92 -19.61
N TRP A 46 14.97 -13.96 -19.95
CA TRP A 46 15.53 -13.21 -21.08
C TRP A 46 14.94 -13.66 -22.41
N ASP A 47 14.87 -14.96 -22.66
CA ASP A 47 14.25 -15.52 -23.87
C ASP A 47 12.80 -15.07 -24.02
N VAL A 48 12.00 -15.23 -22.95
CA VAL A 48 10.59 -14.84 -22.94
C VAL A 48 10.44 -13.34 -23.19
N SER A 49 11.33 -12.53 -22.65
CA SER A 49 11.31 -11.07 -22.85
C SER A 49 11.56 -10.71 -24.30
N GLN A 50 12.60 -11.30 -24.91
CA GLN A 50 12.93 -11.10 -26.32
C GLN A 50 11.78 -11.56 -27.23
N GLU A 51 11.28 -12.77 -26.99
CA GLU A 51 10.15 -13.32 -27.75
C GLU A 51 8.89 -12.46 -27.60
N ALA A 52 8.63 -11.92 -26.40
CA ALA A 52 7.50 -11.02 -26.17
C ALA A 52 7.61 -9.73 -26.98
N PHE A 53 8.79 -9.12 -27.05
CA PHE A 53 9.00 -7.92 -27.88
C PHE A 53 8.89 -8.21 -29.38
N ILE A 54 9.40 -9.35 -29.84
CA ILE A 54 9.26 -9.79 -31.24
C ILE A 54 7.77 -9.96 -31.59
N ARG A 55 7.01 -10.68 -30.75
CA ARG A 55 5.56 -10.87 -30.96
C ARG A 55 4.80 -9.55 -30.85
N ALA A 56 5.18 -8.69 -29.92
CA ALA A 56 4.57 -7.37 -29.78
C ALA A 56 4.80 -6.53 -31.04
N TYR A 57 6.01 -6.50 -31.59
CA TYR A 57 6.30 -5.81 -32.85
C TYR A 57 5.47 -6.38 -34.01
N GLN A 58 5.47 -7.70 -34.20
CA GLN A 58 4.74 -8.38 -35.27
C GLN A 58 3.22 -8.16 -35.20
N SER A 59 2.66 -8.02 -34.01
CA SER A 59 1.23 -7.82 -33.80
C SER A 59 0.83 -6.36 -33.56
N LEU A 60 1.79 -5.43 -33.55
CA LEU A 60 1.57 -4.02 -33.24
C LEU A 60 0.62 -3.34 -34.24
N ALA A 61 0.65 -3.76 -35.50
CA ALA A 61 -0.28 -3.31 -36.54
C ALA A 61 -1.75 -3.56 -36.18
N SER A 62 -2.04 -4.61 -35.40
CA SER A 62 -3.40 -4.96 -34.96
C SER A 62 -3.81 -4.31 -33.63
N PHE A 63 -2.89 -3.61 -32.96
CA PHE A 63 -3.16 -2.97 -31.68
C PHE A 63 -4.05 -1.73 -31.87
N ARG A 64 -5.30 -1.82 -31.39
CA ARG A 64 -6.35 -0.80 -31.56
C ARG A 64 -6.38 0.27 -30.46
N GLY A 65 -5.46 0.24 -29.50
CA GLY A 65 -5.44 1.20 -28.39
C GLY A 65 -6.62 1.10 -27.40
N GLN A 66 -7.31 -0.05 -27.36
CA GLN A 66 -8.44 -0.26 -26.44
C GLN A 66 -8.01 -0.41 -24.97
N SER A 67 -6.74 -0.72 -24.74
CA SER A 67 -6.06 -0.70 -23.44
C SER A 67 -4.74 0.05 -23.57
N ALA A 68 -4.09 0.36 -22.45
CA ALA A 68 -2.75 0.92 -22.48
C ALA A 68 -1.76 -0.09 -23.12
N PHE A 69 -0.77 0.41 -23.87
CA PHE A 69 0.21 -0.44 -24.54
C PHE A 69 0.93 -1.40 -23.60
N TYR A 70 1.33 -0.93 -22.40
CA TYR A 70 1.98 -1.80 -21.41
C TYR A 70 1.06 -2.93 -20.93
N THR A 71 -0.24 -2.68 -20.79
CA THR A 71 -1.23 -3.71 -20.39
C THR A 71 -1.30 -4.81 -21.45
N TRP A 72 -1.35 -4.42 -22.72
CA TRP A 72 -1.33 -5.36 -23.84
C TRP A 72 -0.02 -6.14 -23.93
N LEU A 73 1.13 -5.45 -23.81
CA LEU A 73 2.46 -6.07 -23.79
C LEU A 73 2.59 -7.08 -22.64
N PHE A 74 2.19 -6.71 -21.43
CA PHE A 74 2.29 -7.59 -20.26
C PHE A 74 1.43 -8.85 -20.40
N ARG A 75 0.29 -8.77 -21.10
CA ARG A 75 -0.50 -9.96 -21.44
C ARG A 75 0.28 -10.93 -22.33
N ILE A 76 1.01 -10.44 -23.32
CA ILE A 76 1.88 -11.27 -24.18
C ILE A 76 2.94 -11.97 -23.31
N VAL A 77 3.59 -11.23 -22.42
CA VAL A 77 4.63 -11.76 -21.51
C VAL A 77 4.08 -12.85 -20.60
N VAL A 78 2.94 -12.62 -19.94
CA VAL A 78 2.32 -13.58 -19.03
C VAL A 78 1.95 -14.87 -19.75
N ASN A 79 1.39 -14.77 -20.96
CA ASN A 79 1.03 -15.93 -21.76
C ASN A 79 2.27 -16.76 -22.13
N LEU A 80 3.30 -16.11 -22.71
CA LEU A 80 4.57 -16.75 -23.08
C LEU A 80 5.24 -17.44 -21.89
N ALA A 81 5.36 -16.73 -20.77
CA ALA A 81 5.99 -17.26 -19.57
C ALA A 81 5.22 -18.46 -18.99
N THR A 82 3.89 -18.39 -18.99
CA THR A 82 3.03 -19.48 -18.51
C THR A 82 3.15 -20.71 -19.41
N ASP A 83 3.19 -20.52 -20.72
CA ASP A 83 3.36 -21.60 -21.68
C ASP A 83 4.75 -22.25 -21.57
N ARG A 84 5.82 -21.46 -21.36
CA ARG A 84 7.17 -21.97 -21.10
C ARG A 84 7.19 -22.86 -19.85
N VAL A 85 6.57 -22.43 -18.74
CA VAL A 85 6.47 -23.23 -17.52
C VAL A 85 5.68 -24.54 -17.76
N ARG A 86 4.58 -24.49 -18.51
CA ARG A 86 3.79 -25.67 -18.87
C ARG A 86 4.60 -26.67 -19.69
N GLN A 87 5.33 -26.21 -20.70
CA GLN A 87 6.19 -27.04 -21.53
C GLN A 87 7.33 -27.66 -20.72
N ARG A 88 7.98 -26.89 -19.83
CA ARG A 88 9.02 -27.40 -18.93
C ARG A 88 8.47 -28.48 -18.00
N ALA A 89 7.30 -28.29 -17.42
CA ALA A 89 6.65 -29.30 -16.59
C ALA A 89 6.31 -30.58 -17.38
N ALA A 90 5.90 -30.45 -18.64
CA ALA A 90 5.67 -31.61 -19.52
C ALA A 90 6.98 -32.37 -19.82
N ARG A 91 8.08 -31.66 -20.10
CA ARG A 91 9.41 -32.26 -20.35
C ARG A 91 10.03 -32.86 -19.08
N GLY A 92 9.88 -32.22 -17.92
CA GLY A 92 10.37 -32.72 -16.64
C GLY A 92 9.69 -34.03 -16.21
N ARG A 93 8.39 -34.20 -16.52
CA ARG A 93 7.70 -35.49 -16.35
C ARG A 93 8.23 -36.59 -17.28
N ALA A 94 8.81 -36.22 -18.43
CA ALA A 94 9.40 -37.18 -19.37
C ALA A 94 10.87 -37.51 -19.08
N PHE A 95 11.62 -36.62 -18.40
CA PHE A 95 13.08 -36.74 -18.24
C PHE A 95 13.62 -36.56 -16.80
N GLY A 96 12.79 -36.66 -15.75
CA GLY A 96 13.25 -36.84 -14.36
C GLY A 96 14.25 -35.81 -13.82
N THR A 97 14.26 -34.59 -14.35
CA THR A 97 15.25 -33.56 -14.00
C THR A 97 14.59 -32.42 -13.23
N GLU A 98 14.84 -32.36 -11.93
CA GLU A 98 14.46 -31.23 -11.07
C GLU A 98 15.59 -30.20 -11.09
N ARG A 99 15.38 -29.09 -11.80
CA ARG A 99 16.33 -27.98 -11.84
C ARG A 99 16.07 -27.07 -10.63
N VAL A 100 17.08 -26.92 -9.77
CA VAL A 100 17.04 -26.03 -8.61
C VAL A 100 17.05 -24.57 -9.11
N PRO A 101 16.12 -23.70 -8.69
CA PRO A 101 16.12 -22.29 -9.11
C PRO A 101 17.30 -21.53 -8.49
N ASP A 102 18.04 -20.78 -9.31
CA ASP A 102 19.06 -19.84 -8.82
C ASP A 102 18.40 -18.70 -8.02
N THR A 103 18.87 -18.54 -6.78
CA THR A 103 18.37 -17.58 -5.80
C THR A 103 19.17 -16.28 -5.83
N GLU A 104 19.25 -15.63 -6.98
CA GLU A 104 19.84 -14.28 -7.08
C GLU A 104 18.89 -13.31 -7.77
N TRP A 105 18.03 -12.68 -6.96
CA TRP A 105 17.35 -11.45 -7.35
C TRP A 105 18.13 -10.27 -6.80
N ASP A 106 19.14 -9.81 -7.54
CA ASP A 106 19.98 -8.70 -7.09
C ASP A 106 19.90 -7.45 -7.96
N GLY A 107 19.22 -7.50 -9.12
CA GLY A 107 19.31 -6.43 -10.13
C GLY A 107 18.12 -5.47 -10.27
N ALA A 108 16.90 -5.85 -9.87
CA ALA A 108 15.70 -5.19 -10.43
C ALA A 108 15.11 -4.03 -9.59
N LEU A 109 15.74 -3.64 -8.48
CA LEU A 109 15.26 -2.56 -7.59
C LEU A 109 16.21 -1.36 -7.50
N SER A 110 17.30 -1.33 -8.26
CA SER A 110 18.31 -0.27 -8.17
C SER A 110 18.00 0.90 -9.08
N ASP A 111 17.42 1.95 -8.51
CA ASP A 111 17.61 3.34 -8.95
C ASP A 111 17.48 4.23 -7.73
N ASP A 112 18.60 4.47 -7.03
CA ASP A 112 18.70 5.54 -6.04
C ASP A 112 20.18 5.87 -5.82
N ALA A 113 20.75 6.72 -6.68
CA ALA A 113 22.18 7.05 -6.69
C ALA A 113 22.58 8.11 -5.63
N THR A 114 21.88 8.18 -4.49
CA THR A 114 22.05 9.28 -3.51
C THR A 114 22.20 8.85 -2.05
N ALA A 115 22.37 7.56 -1.75
CA ALA A 115 22.45 7.07 -0.37
C ALA A 115 23.89 6.85 0.13
N ARG A 116 24.12 6.99 1.44
CA ARG A 116 25.42 6.72 2.08
C ARG A 116 25.76 5.21 1.98
N PRO A 117 27.06 4.81 1.87
CA PRO A 117 27.47 3.42 1.61
C PRO A 117 26.87 2.36 2.56
N ASP A 118 26.77 2.70 3.85
CA ASP A 118 26.23 1.80 4.87
C ASP A 118 24.71 1.66 4.80
N GLU A 119 24.01 2.74 4.43
CA GLU A 119 22.57 2.74 4.21
C GLU A 119 22.19 1.98 2.94
N GLU A 120 23.02 2.07 1.91
CA GLU A 120 22.86 1.25 0.70
C GLU A 120 23.06 -0.23 0.97
N ALA A 121 24.06 -0.62 1.76
CA ALA A 121 24.29 -2.02 2.11
C ALA A 121 23.09 -2.62 2.88
N ALA A 122 22.55 -1.89 3.86
CA ALA A 122 21.36 -2.32 4.60
C ALA A 122 20.11 -2.38 3.71
N ARG A 123 19.92 -1.41 2.80
CA ARG A 123 18.81 -1.42 1.82
C ARG A 123 18.95 -2.59 0.83
N ARG A 124 20.16 -2.89 0.35
CA ARG A 124 20.45 -4.04 -0.53
C ARG A 124 20.08 -5.35 0.15
N GLU A 125 20.50 -5.54 1.40
CA GLU A 125 20.18 -6.75 2.15
C GLU A 125 18.66 -6.89 2.40
N GLN A 126 17.97 -5.80 2.74
CA GLN A 126 16.52 -5.80 2.90
C GLN A 126 15.78 -6.11 1.57
N ARG A 127 16.26 -5.58 0.45
CA ARG A 127 15.74 -5.88 -0.89
C ARG A 127 15.95 -7.34 -1.28
N ARG A 128 17.14 -7.90 -1.03
CA ARG A 128 17.44 -9.33 -1.23
C ARG A 128 16.52 -10.22 -0.40
N ARG A 129 16.23 -9.83 0.85
CA ARG A 129 15.30 -10.55 1.73
C ARG A 129 13.88 -10.54 1.18
N LEU A 130 13.34 -9.35 0.85
CA LEU A 130 12.00 -9.23 0.25
C LEU A 130 11.88 -10.04 -1.04
N ALA A 131 12.92 -10.01 -1.87
CA ALA A 131 12.94 -10.77 -3.11
C ALA A 131 12.94 -12.29 -2.88
N ARG A 132 13.74 -12.79 -1.91
CA ARG A 132 13.72 -14.20 -1.50
C ARG A 132 12.34 -14.62 -0.98
N THR A 133 11.73 -13.82 -0.11
CA THR A 133 10.38 -14.12 0.39
C THR A 133 9.32 -14.09 -0.71
N LEU A 134 9.44 -13.20 -1.70
CA LEU A 134 8.55 -13.21 -2.86
C LEU A 134 8.67 -14.52 -3.63
N GLN A 135 9.87 -15.09 -3.73
CA GLN A 135 10.09 -16.36 -4.43
C GLN A 135 9.43 -17.57 -3.77
N GLU A 136 9.19 -17.52 -2.45
CA GLU A 136 8.49 -18.57 -1.69
C GLU A 136 6.97 -18.59 -1.94
N LEU A 137 6.41 -17.53 -2.52
CA LEU A 137 5.00 -17.49 -2.87
C LEU A 137 4.70 -18.38 -4.09
N PRO A 138 3.49 -18.99 -4.14
CA PRO A 138 2.99 -19.63 -5.35
C PRO A 138 3.03 -18.65 -6.54
N PRO A 139 3.33 -19.13 -7.77
CA PRO A 139 3.50 -18.25 -8.94
C PRO A 139 2.35 -17.25 -9.12
N ASN A 140 1.11 -17.71 -9.00
CA ASN A 140 -0.08 -16.86 -9.16
C ASN A 140 -0.19 -15.73 -8.12
N PHE A 141 0.34 -15.93 -6.92
CA PHE A 141 0.36 -14.91 -5.85
C PHE A 141 1.51 -13.94 -6.02
N ARG A 142 2.65 -14.43 -6.49
CA ARG A 142 3.82 -13.61 -6.78
C ARG A 142 3.57 -12.67 -7.95
N THR A 143 3.08 -13.19 -9.07
CA THR A 143 2.78 -12.41 -10.28
C THR A 143 1.76 -11.30 -9.99
N ILE A 144 0.69 -11.59 -9.24
CA ILE A 144 -0.33 -10.57 -8.93
C ILE A 144 0.20 -9.48 -7.98
N ILE A 145 1.09 -9.81 -7.04
CA ILE A 145 1.76 -8.81 -6.19
C ILE A 145 2.68 -7.95 -7.05
N VAL A 146 3.48 -8.52 -7.95
CA VAL A 146 4.37 -7.73 -8.79
C VAL A 146 3.57 -6.80 -9.72
N LEU A 147 2.51 -7.28 -10.35
CA LEU A 147 1.67 -6.42 -11.21
C LEU A 147 1.02 -5.26 -10.42
N SER A 148 0.57 -5.50 -9.18
CA SER A 148 -0.07 -4.48 -8.34
C SER A 148 0.95 -3.54 -7.67
N ASP A 149 1.85 -4.11 -6.85
CA ASP A 149 2.61 -3.37 -5.84
C ASP A 149 3.98 -2.90 -6.38
N VAL A 150 4.44 -3.48 -7.49
CA VAL A 150 5.71 -3.12 -8.13
C VAL A 150 5.47 -2.38 -9.45
N GLU A 151 4.57 -2.88 -10.28
CA GLU A 151 4.27 -2.29 -11.60
C GLU A 151 3.15 -1.24 -11.55
N GLY A 152 2.40 -1.16 -10.45
CA GLY A 152 1.39 -0.12 -10.22
C GLY A 152 0.11 -0.27 -11.04
N LEU A 153 -0.21 -1.46 -11.56
CA LEU A 153 -1.42 -1.68 -12.36
C LEU A 153 -2.68 -1.60 -11.49
N SER A 154 -3.74 -1.01 -12.05
CA SER A 154 -5.08 -1.07 -11.47
C SER A 154 -5.66 -2.49 -11.52
N TYR A 155 -6.67 -2.76 -10.70
CA TYR A 155 -7.29 -4.10 -10.66
C TYR A 155 -7.92 -4.51 -12.00
N ARG A 156 -8.39 -3.54 -12.80
CA ARG A 156 -8.93 -3.79 -14.15
C ARG A 156 -7.81 -4.19 -15.12
N GLU A 157 -6.68 -3.48 -15.10
CA GLU A 157 -5.53 -3.82 -15.94
C GLU A 157 -4.92 -5.17 -15.55
N ILE A 158 -4.85 -5.49 -14.26
CA ILE A 158 -4.40 -6.81 -13.79
C ILE A 158 -5.35 -7.90 -14.29
N ALA A 159 -6.66 -7.66 -14.24
CA ALA A 159 -7.67 -8.59 -14.76
C ALA A 159 -7.48 -8.85 -16.26
N GLU A 160 -7.19 -7.80 -17.03
CA GLU A 160 -6.89 -7.91 -18.47
C GLU A 160 -5.59 -8.65 -18.75
N VAL A 161 -4.51 -8.33 -18.03
CA VAL A 161 -3.19 -8.96 -18.18
C VAL A 161 -3.24 -10.45 -17.85
N LEU A 162 -3.89 -10.80 -16.74
CA LEU A 162 -3.98 -12.18 -16.27
C LEU A 162 -5.16 -12.96 -16.88
N ASN A 163 -6.03 -12.30 -17.64
CA ASN A 163 -7.27 -12.84 -18.19
C ASN A 163 -8.15 -13.53 -17.12
N ILE A 164 -8.44 -12.83 -16.02
CA ILE A 164 -9.27 -13.31 -14.90
C ILE A 164 -10.29 -12.23 -14.48
N PRO A 165 -11.40 -12.60 -13.81
CA PRO A 165 -12.35 -11.62 -13.30
C PRO A 165 -11.73 -10.66 -12.27
N VAL A 166 -12.18 -9.40 -12.25
CA VAL A 166 -11.73 -8.39 -11.26
C VAL A 166 -11.98 -8.85 -9.81
N GLY A 167 -13.09 -9.56 -9.54
CA GLY A 167 -13.33 -10.16 -8.21
C GLY A 167 -12.28 -11.21 -7.83
N THR A 168 -11.76 -11.96 -8.81
CA THR A 168 -10.64 -12.89 -8.61
C THR A 168 -9.34 -12.13 -8.35
N VAL A 169 -9.11 -10.99 -9.00
CA VAL A 169 -7.95 -10.12 -8.70
C VAL A 169 -7.99 -9.67 -7.24
N MET A 170 -9.11 -9.13 -6.76
CA MET A 170 -9.25 -8.64 -5.39
C MET A 170 -8.99 -9.73 -4.34
N SER A 171 -9.66 -10.88 -4.48
CA SER A 171 -9.52 -12.00 -3.55
C SER A 171 -8.12 -12.62 -3.60
N ARG A 172 -7.55 -12.81 -4.80
CA ARG A 172 -6.20 -13.38 -4.98
C ARG A 172 -5.13 -12.44 -4.43
N LEU A 173 -5.24 -11.12 -4.64
CA LEU A 173 -4.29 -10.14 -4.11
C LEU A 173 -4.37 -10.03 -2.58
N HIS A 174 -5.58 -10.08 -2.00
CA HIS A 174 -5.76 -10.15 -0.54
C HIS A 174 -5.03 -11.36 0.05
N ASN A 175 -5.26 -12.55 -0.53
CA ASN A 175 -4.65 -13.79 -0.08
C ASN A 175 -3.13 -13.80 -0.30
N ALA A 176 -2.65 -13.27 -1.43
CA ALA A 176 -1.24 -13.13 -1.72
C ALA A 176 -0.54 -12.24 -0.68
N ARG A 177 -1.09 -11.06 -0.38
CA ARG A 177 -0.55 -10.14 0.64
C ARG A 177 -0.62 -10.73 2.05
N LYS A 178 -1.68 -11.48 2.38
CA LYS A 178 -1.77 -12.21 3.67
C LYS A 178 -0.63 -13.23 3.79
N ARG A 179 -0.46 -14.08 2.78
CA ARG A 179 0.59 -15.11 2.77
C ARG A 179 1.98 -14.52 2.72
N PHE A 180 2.19 -13.44 1.98
CA PHE A 180 3.47 -12.72 1.96
C PHE A 180 3.82 -12.16 3.34
N ARG A 181 2.86 -11.55 4.05
CA ARG A 181 3.05 -11.13 5.45
C ARG A 181 3.32 -12.31 6.38
N GLU A 182 2.67 -13.45 6.19
CA GLU A 182 2.92 -14.66 6.97
C GLU A 182 4.32 -15.22 6.74
N LEU A 183 4.84 -15.23 5.51
CA LEU A 183 6.21 -15.65 5.22
C LEU A 183 7.25 -14.66 5.77
N LEU A 184 6.90 -13.37 5.82
CA LEU A 184 7.70 -12.36 6.48
C LEU A 184 7.67 -12.49 8.02
N LYS A 185 6.66 -13.12 8.64
CA LYS A 185 6.57 -13.25 10.11
C LYS A 185 7.71 -14.09 10.71
N PRO A 186 8.03 -15.31 10.22
CA PRO A 186 9.21 -16.06 10.65
C PRO A 186 10.51 -15.29 10.41
N LEU A 187 10.60 -14.52 9.33
CA LEU A 187 11.79 -13.73 9.00
C LEU A 187 11.94 -12.50 9.91
N LEU A 188 10.84 -11.91 10.35
CA LEU A 188 10.80 -10.94 11.44
C LEU A 188 11.16 -11.60 12.77
N LEU A 189 10.67 -12.81 13.04
CA LEU A 189 10.97 -13.57 14.26
C LEU A 189 12.43 -14.03 14.34
N VAL A 190 13.08 -14.41 13.23
CA VAL A 190 14.51 -14.77 13.19
C VAL A 190 15.40 -13.53 13.32
N ALA A 191 15.02 -12.41 12.69
CA ALA A 191 15.67 -11.12 12.92
C ALA A 191 15.51 -10.64 14.38
N LEU A 192 14.37 -10.93 15.01
CA LEU A 192 14.11 -10.64 16.43
C LEU A 192 14.83 -11.62 17.39
N ALA A 193 14.96 -12.90 17.04
CA ALA A 193 15.59 -13.93 17.87
C ALA A 193 17.13 -13.91 17.83
N LEU A 194 17.73 -13.52 16.70
CA LEU A 194 19.19 -13.32 16.60
C LEU A 194 19.67 -12.02 17.27
N LEU A 195 18.74 -11.15 17.69
CA LEU A 195 19.02 -9.85 18.32
C LEU A 195 18.60 -9.79 19.80
N SER A 196 18.54 -10.92 20.52
CA SER A 196 18.37 -10.81 21.97
C SER A 196 18.80 -12.05 22.76
N PRO A 197 19.71 -11.84 23.70
CA PRO A 197 19.44 -12.20 25.08
C PRO A 197 19.33 -10.87 25.83
N TRP A 198 18.11 -10.31 25.86
CA TRP A 198 17.73 -9.05 26.51
C TRP A 198 18.22 -7.78 25.80
N TRP A 199 17.43 -7.21 24.89
CA TRP A 199 17.69 -5.89 24.30
C TRP A 199 16.45 -5.32 23.59
N ALA A 200 16.04 -4.12 24.01
CA ALA A 200 15.01 -3.27 23.41
C ALA A 200 15.50 -2.66 22.08
N PRO A 201 14.62 -2.38 21.09
CA PRO A 201 15.05 -1.88 19.80
C PRO A 201 15.72 -0.50 19.90
N PRO A 202 16.78 -0.21 19.12
CA PRO A 202 17.33 1.13 19.06
C PRO A 202 16.33 2.05 18.35
N ALA A 203 16.05 3.19 18.99
CA ALA A 203 15.25 4.27 18.44
C ALA A 203 15.89 4.80 17.14
N ARG A 204 15.48 4.30 15.97
CA ARG A 204 15.34 5.19 14.82
C ARG A 204 14.25 6.16 15.21
N ALA A 205 14.56 7.45 15.30
CA ALA A 205 13.62 8.51 15.63
C ALA A 205 12.41 8.42 14.69
N GLN A 206 11.40 7.65 15.07
CA GLN A 206 10.07 7.72 14.50
C GLN A 206 9.64 9.15 14.79
N GLN A 207 9.36 9.92 13.73
CA GLN A 207 8.86 11.28 13.88
C GLN A 207 7.69 11.22 14.87
N ALA A 208 7.87 11.83 16.03
CA ALA A 208 6.80 11.97 17.00
C ALA A 208 5.81 13.00 16.46
N VAL A 209 4.54 12.72 16.67
CA VAL A 209 3.44 13.63 16.32
C VAL A 209 2.74 13.99 17.61
N SER A 210 2.54 15.29 17.84
CA SER A 210 1.67 15.73 18.93
C SER A 210 0.26 15.79 18.40
N PHE A 211 -0.67 15.07 19.00
CA PHE A 211 -2.08 15.18 18.66
C PHE A 211 -2.93 15.20 19.91
N GLY A 212 -4.15 15.71 19.76
CA GLY A 212 -5.12 15.67 20.82
C GLY A 212 -6.51 15.32 20.32
N ALA A 213 -7.31 14.84 21.27
CA ALA A 213 -8.71 14.55 21.07
C ALA A 213 -9.52 15.30 22.13
N ARG A 214 -10.61 15.92 21.70
CA ARG A 214 -11.59 16.54 22.57
C ARG A 214 -12.91 15.81 22.39
N ILE A 215 -13.45 15.31 23.49
CA ILE A 215 -14.71 14.60 23.53
C ILE A 215 -15.79 15.57 23.95
N LEU A 216 -16.77 15.78 23.07
CA LEU A 216 -17.89 16.67 23.30
C LEU A 216 -19.17 15.86 23.47
N LEU A 217 -20.06 16.33 24.35
CA LEU A 217 -21.46 15.94 24.34
C LEU A 217 -22.24 16.98 23.55
N ALA A 218 -23.00 16.52 22.54
CA ALA A 218 -23.97 17.32 21.81
C ALA A 218 -25.39 16.86 22.18
N THR A 219 -26.24 17.77 22.64
CA THR A 219 -27.60 17.44 23.11
C THR A 219 -28.58 18.57 22.86
N GLU A 220 -29.87 18.23 22.82
CA GLU A 220 -30.98 19.19 22.82
C GLU A 220 -31.39 19.59 24.25
N ALA A 221 -30.99 18.81 25.26
CA ALA A 221 -31.34 19.07 26.64
C ALA A 221 -30.54 20.27 27.18
N PRO A 222 -31.18 21.17 27.96
CA PRO A 222 -30.47 22.26 28.60
C PRO A 222 -29.41 21.71 29.55
N LEU A 223 -28.18 22.20 29.42
CA LEU A 223 -27.08 21.79 30.30
C LEU A 223 -27.29 22.35 31.70
N VAL A 224 -27.01 21.54 32.72
CA VAL A 224 -27.13 21.93 34.14
C VAL A 224 -26.18 23.09 34.50
N GLN A 225 -25.06 23.22 33.79
CA GLN A 225 -24.12 24.32 33.92
C GLN A 225 -23.79 24.89 32.54
N PRO A 226 -23.52 26.20 32.42
CA PRO A 226 -23.08 26.81 31.17
C PRO A 226 -21.84 26.07 30.64
N PRO A 227 -21.79 25.74 29.33
CA PRO A 227 -20.67 25.01 28.78
C PRO A 227 -19.39 25.85 28.91
N LEU A 228 -18.32 25.22 29.40
CA LEU A 228 -16.99 25.84 29.42
C LEU A 228 -16.46 25.88 27.98
N VAL A 229 -16.72 26.99 27.29
CA VAL A 229 -16.29 27.19 25.90
C VAL A 229 -14.99 27.99 25.87
N ASP A 230 -13.89 27.34 25.50
CA ASP A 230 -12.64 28.05 25.23
C ASP A 230 -12.58 28.60 23.79
N GLU A 231 -11.62 29.50 23.53
CA GLU A 231 -11.45 30.12 22.21
C GLU A 231 -11.30 29.11 21.07
N GLN A 232 -10.70 27.95 21.34
CA GLN A 232 -10.51 26.92 20.33
C GLN A 232 -11.83 26.20 20.00
N LEU A 233 -12.67 25.92 21.00
CA LEU A 233 -14.01 25.38 20.78
C LEU A 233 -14.88 26.39 20.04
N GLN A 234 -14.83 27.68 20.41
CA GLN A 234 -15.57 28.74 19.72
C GLN A 234 -15.35 28.73 18.20
N ARG A 235 -14.11 28.53 17.74
CA ARG A 235 -13.76 28.48 16.32
C ARG A 235 -14.44 27.34 15.55
N VAL A 236 -14.81 26.26 16.23
CA VAL A 236 -15.36 25.05 15.59
C VAL A 236 -16.84 24.85 15.89
N LEU A 237 -17.38 25.50 16.93
CA LEU A 237 -18.80 25.43 17.30
C LEU A 237 -19.76 25.76 16.15
N ALA A 238 -19.47 26.80 15.36
CA ALA A 238 -20.30 27.15 14.20
C ALA A 238 -20.41 25.98 13.21
N ARG A 239 -19.28 25.32 12.94
CA ARG A 239 -19.22 24.14 12.06
C ARG A 239 -19.91 22.93 12.68
N LEU A 240 -19.78 22.71 13.99
CA LEU A 240 -20.46 21.62 14.69
C LEU A 240 -21.98 21.77 14.64
N ARG A 241 -22.49 22.98 14.89
CA ARG A 241 -23.92 23.31 14.78
C ARG A 241 -24.45 23.08 13.37
N GLN A 242 -23.68 23.44 12.34
CA GLN A 242 -24.04 23.16 10.95
C GLN A 242 -24.09 21.66 10.65
N LEU A 243 -23.13 20.88 11.16
CA LEU A 243 -23.01 19.45 10.85
C LEU A 243 -24.01 18.58 11.63
N PHE A 244 -24.20 18.84 12.92
CA PHE A 244 -24.94 17.94 13.82
C PHE A 244 -26.25 18.54 14.34
N ARG A 245 -26.48 19.85 14.16
CA ARG A 245 -27.74 20.55 14.47
C ARG A 245 -28.22 20.45 15.92
N TYR A 246 -27.32 20.21 16.87
CA TYR A 246 -27.65 20.27 18.29
C TYR A 246 -27.61 21.70 18.83
N ARG A 247 -28.39 21.99 19.87
CA ARG A 247 -28.37 23.31 20.55
C ARG A 247 -27.16 23.46 21.46
N GLU A 248 -26.93 22.44 22.29
CA GLU A 248 -25.94 22.48 23.36
C GLU A 248 -24.72 21.60 23.03
N TYR A 249 -23.53 22.14 23.32
CA TYR A 249 -22.25 21.43 23.19
C TYR A 249 -21.40 21.70 24.42
N THR A 250 -20.95 20.65 25.10
CA THR A 250 -20.02 20.77 26.23
C THR A 250 -18.85 19.83 26.10
N THR A 251 -17.69 20.24 26.61
CA THR A 251 -16.51 19.36 26.65
C THR A 251 -16.62 18.42 27.83
N LEU A 252 -16.60 17.12 27.56
CA LEU A 252 -16.49 16.10 28.60
C LEU A 252 -15.03 15.92 29.01
N GLU A 253 -14.16 15.66 28.03
CA GLU A 253 -12.76 15.29 28.29
C GLU A 253 -11.83 15.82 27.20
N ARG A 254 -10.55 15.97 27.56
CA ARG A 254 -9.48 16.40 26.66
C ARG A 254 -8.27 15.51 26.84
N TYR A 255 -7.71 15.12 25.71
CA TYR A 255 -6.57 14.24 25.62
C TYR A 255 -5.51 14.89 24.74
N ARG A 256 -4.24 14.69 25.12
CA ARG A 256 -3.08 15.04 24.31
C ARG A 256 -2.04 13.93 24.49
N ALA A 257 -1.38 13.57 23.41
CA ALA A 257 -0.22 12.69 23.46
C ALA A 257 0.77 13.06 22.37
N ASP A 258 2.05 12.84 22.68
CA ASP A 258 3.14 12.86 21.72
C ASP A 258 3.50 11.42 21.42
N VAL A 259 3.16 11.00 20.21
CA VAL A 259 3.15 9.58 19.86
C VAL A 259 3.98 9.40 18.59
N PRO A 260 4.93 8.45 18.59
CA PRO A 260 5.64 8.09 17.38
C PRO A 260 4.68 7.63 16.27
N VAL A 261 4.96 8.00 15.01
CA VAL A 261 4.22 7.47 13.86
C VAL A 261 4.25 5.94 13.88
N GLY A 262 3.06 5.33 13.78
CA GLY A 262 2.86 3.88 13.83
C GLY A 262 2.53 3.32 15.22
N VAL A 263 2.62 4.13 16.29
CA VAL A 263 2.23 3.72 17.65
C VAL A 263 0.78 4.08 17.92
N THR A 264 0.02 3.14 18.47
CA THR A 264 -1.39 3.39 18.85
C THR A 264 -1.43 4.00 20.24
N GLN A 265 -2.05 5.17 20.34
CA GLN A 265 -2.47 5.75 21.62
C GLN A 265 -3.88 5.31 21.92
N ARG A 266 -4.10 4.85 23.16
CA ARG A 266 -5.41 4.44 23.67
C ARG A 266 -5.85 5.34 24.81
N TRP A 267 -7.11 5.75 24.77
CA TRP A 267 -7.78 6.42 25.89
C TRP A 267 -9.11 5.73 26.18
N VAL A 268 -9.48 5.69 27.46
CA VAL A 268 -10.84 5.32 27.87
C VAL A 268 -11.64 6.62 27.92
N ILE A 269 -12.71 6.70 27.15
CA ILE A 269 -13.59 7.87 27.04
C ILE A 269 -14.98 7.55 27.63
N PRO A 270 -15.88 8.54 27.80
CA PRO A 270 -17.15 8.35 28.50
C PRO A 270 -18.04 7.25 27.90
N GLY A 271 -18.67 6.49 28.80
CA GLY A 271 -19.43 5.29 28.47
C GLY A 271 -18.56 4.04 28.32
N ASP A 272 -17.43 3.98 29.03
CA ASP A 272 -16.49 2.85 29.02
C ASP A 272 -16.02 2.46 27.61
N ARG A 273 -15.78 3.47 26.78
CA ARG A 273 -15.36 3.30 25.39
C ARG A 273 -13.86 3.42 25.26
N GLN A 274 -13.27 2.57 24.42
CA GLN A 274 -11.87 2.64 24.07
C GLN A 274 -11.70 3.40 22.76
N LEU A 275 -11.01 4.54 22.83
CA LEU A 275 -10.60 5.33 21.70
C LEU A 275 -9.14 5.05 21.38
N ASP A 276 -8.91 4.36 20.27
CA ASP A 276 -7.59 4.06 19.72
C ASP A 276 -7.30 5.02 18.56
N ILE A 277 -6.20 5.76 18.65
CA ILE A 277 -5.72 6.65 17.59
C ILE A 277 -4.29 6.29 17.24
N MET A 278 -4.03 6.03 15.96
CA MET A 278 -2.71 5.70 15.45
C MET A 278 -2.33 6.66 14.31
N PRO A 279 -1.33 7.55 14.47
CA PRO A 279 -0.76 8.29 13.36
C PRO A 279 -0.09 7.30 12.37
N GLU A 280 -0.50 7.34 11.10
CA GLU A 280 0.01 6.45 10.06
C GLU A 280 1.14 7.10 9.25
N SER A 281 1.00 8.39 8.95
CA SER A 281 1.98 9.14 8.18
C SER A 281 1.82 10.64 8.37
N VAL A 282 2.90 11.37 8.09
CA VAL A 282 2.93 12.83 8.02
C VAL A 282 3.27 13.23 6.58
N VAL A 283 2.43 14.05 5.94
CA VAL A 283 2.64 14.55 4.58
C VAL A 283 2.27 16.03 4.56
N ASN A 284 3.18 16.92 4.17
CA ASN A 284 2.92 18.36 4.05
C ASN A 284 2.23 18.97 5.29
N SER A 285 2.75 18.67 6.48
CA SER A 285 2.22 19.08 7.79
C SER A 285 0.83 18.52 8.16
N ALA A 286 0.25 17.68 7.31
CA ALA A 286 -0.95 16.91 7.61
C ALA A 286 -0.59 15.55 8.19
N VAL A 287 -1.28 15.18 9.25
CA VAL A 287 -1.13 13.88 9.90
C VAL A 287 -2.32 13.02 9.51
N ARG A 288 -2.06 11.92 8.81
CA ARG A 288 -3.06 10.89 8.56
C ARG A 288 -3.10 9.96 9.76
N MET A 289 -4.28 9.72 10.29
CA MET A 289 -4.47 8.90 11.48
C MET A 289 -5.59 7.90 11.27
N ARG A 290 -5.42 6.70 11.82
CA ARG A 290 -6.48 5.72 11.95
C ARG A 290 -7.09 5.83 13.33
N LEU A 291 -8.41 5.93 13.37
CA LEU A 291 -9.18 6.00 14.60
C LEU A 291 -10.10 4.79 14.70
N ARG A 292 -10.14 4.19 15.88
CA ARG A 292 -11.07 3.13 16.23
C ARG A 292 -11.71 3.45 17.58
N LEU A 293 -13.03 3.40 17.62
CA LEU A 293 -13.82 3.48 18.84
C LEU A 293 -14.48 2.12 19.10
N ALA A 294 -14.34 1.61 20.31
CA ALA A 294 -14.95 0.35 20.72
C ALA A 294 -15.62 0.47 22.09
N HIS A 295 -16.71 -0.27 22.28
CA HIS A 295 -17.36 -0.49 23.58
C HIS A 295 -17.33 -1.98 23.88
N GLY A 296 -16.48 -2.40 24.83
CA GLY A 296 -16.14 -3.81 25.03
C GLY A 296 -15.56 -4.44 23.74
N ASN A 297 -16.20 -5.50 23.24
CA ASN A 297 -15.79 -6.18 22.01
C ASN A 297 -16.39 -5.58 20.73
N LEU A 298 -17.37 -4.67 20.84
CA LEU A 298 -18.05 -4.06 19.70
C LEU A 298 -17.25 -2.86 19.19
N VAL A 299 -16.94 -2.84 17.89
CA VAL A 299 -16.39 -1.65 17.22
C VAL A 299 -17.54 -0.76 16.80
N GLU A 300 -17.70 0.38 17.47
CA GLU A 300 -18.74 1.36 17.17
C GLU A 300 -18.32 2.30 16.02
N LEU A 301 -17.03 2.57 15.86
CA LEU A 301 -16.52 3.43 14.80
C LEU A 301 -15.10 3.05 14.37
N ASN A 302 -14.84 3.10 13.07
CA ASN A 302 -13.52 2.97 12.49
C ASN A 302 -13.39 3.95 11.32
N ALA A 303 -12.45 4.89 11.41
CA ALA A 303 -12.30 5.97 10.45
C ALA A 303 -10.83 6.28 10.18
N ASN A 304 -10.52 6.61 8.93
CA ASN A 304 -9.26 7.24 8.58
C ASN A 304 -9.51 8.74 8.51
N ILE A 305 -8.73 9.51 9.25
CA ILE A 305 -8.86 10.96 9.33
C ILE A 305 -7.55 11.65 8.96
N GLU A 306 -7.67 12.90 8.57
CA GLU A 306 -6.54 13.77 8.34
C GLU A 306 -6.72 15.02 9.20
N ALA A 307 -5.72 15.33 10.00
CA ALA A 307 -5.71 16.49 10.88
C ALA A 307 -4.46 17.34 10.64
N GLN A 308 -4.61 18.66 10.76
CA GLN A 308 -3.53 19.64 10.65
C GLN A 308 -3.63 20.62 11.83
N PRO A 309 -2.57 21.40 12.14
CA PRO A 309 -2.57 22.36 13.24
C PRO A 309 -3.80 23.28 13.27
N ASN A 310 -4.26 23.74 12.10
CA ASN A 310 -5.38 24.67 11.95
C ASN A 310 -6.63 24.04 11.33
N ARG A 311 -6.63 22.71 11.10
CA ARG A 311 -7.75 22.00 10.48
C ARG A 311 -8.07 20.72 11.25
N TRP A 312 -9.11 20.81 12.05
CA TRP A 312 -9.55 19.70 12.89
C TRP A 312 -10.37 18.69 12.10
N ALA A 313 -10.16 17.41 12.41
CA ALA A 313 -11.05 16.34 12.03
C ALA A 313 -12.19 16.27 13.05
N VAL A 314 -13.42 16.18 12.56
CA VAL A 314 -14.61 16.08 13.40
C VAL A 314 -15.31 14.78 13.04
N ILE A 315 -15.55 13.95 14.04
CA ILE A 315 -16.17 12.63 13.89
C ILE A 315 -17.40 12.59 14.79
N GLY A 316 -18.55 12.29 14.19
CA GLY A 316 -19.75 11.94 14.95
C GLY A 316 -19.57 10.55 15.56
N GLY A 317 -19.81 10.44 16.85
CA GLY A 317 -19.73 9.20 17.61
C GLY A 317 -21.10 8.59 17.90
N PRO A 318 -21.13 7.54 18.72
CA PRO A 318 -22.36 6.85 19.13
C PRO A 318 -23.19 7.70 20.10
N PRO A 319 -24.47 7.34 20.31
CA PRO A 319 -25.30 7.92 21.35
C PRO A 319 -24.65 7.80 22.74
N TYR A 320 -24.83 8.84 23.55
CA TYR A 320 -24.37 8.88 24.93
C TYR A 320 -25.27 9.80 25.75
N ASN A 321 -25.86 9.25 26.81
CA ASN A 321 -26.92 9.89 27.59
C ASN A 321 -28.04 10.43 26.66
N ASP A 322 -28.49 11.66 26.87
CA ASP A 322 -29.54 12.32 26.09
C ASP A 322 -29.02 13.00 24.81
N GLY A 323 -27.90 12.51 24.27
CA GLY A 323 -27.19 13.14 23.18
C GLY A 323 -26.25 12.21 22.43
N VAL A 324 -25.25 12.79 21.78
CA VAL A 324 -24.26 12.08 20.97
C VAL A 324 -22.86 12.56 21.34
N LEU A 325 -21.90 11.63 21.36
CA LEU A 325 -20.49 11.98 21.48
C LEU A 325 -19.97 12.55 20.16
N ILE A 326 -19.24 13.65 20.22
CA ILE A 326 -18.50 14.18 19.08
C ILE A 326 -17.02 14.17 19.43
N ILE A 327 -16.23 13.53 18.59
CA ILE A 327 -14.79 13.43 18.75
C ILE A 327 -14.14 14.42 17.80
N VAL A 328 -13.41 15.37 18.36
CA VAL A 328 -12.72 16.42 17.63
C VAL A 328 -11.22 16.21 17.79
N ILE A 329 -10.50 16.09 16.68
CA ILE A 329 -9.08 15.72 16.67
C ILE A 329 -8.27 16.77 15.92
N TRP A 330 -7.14 17.14 16.52
CA TRP A 330 -6.13 18.00 15.92
C TRP A 330 -4.76 17.33 16.03
N ALA A 331 -3.86 17.67 15.11
CA ALA A 331 -2.53 17.09 15.09
C ALA A 331 -1.49 18.11 14.62
N HIS A 332 -0.30 18.02 15.20
CA HIS A 332 0.89 18.78 14.87
C HIS A 332 1.99 17.79 14.46
N PRO A 333 2.59 17.97 13.28
CA PRO A 333 3.58 17.03 12.73
C PRO A 333 4.87 16.94 13.55
N ASN A 334 5.12 17.92 14.42
CA ASN A 334 6.25 17.96 15.33
C ASN A 334 5.74 18.25 16.75
N PRO A 335 6.24 17.57 17.78
CA PRO A 335 5.97 17.91 19.16
C PRO A 335 6.64 19.25 19.47
N GLY A 336 5.89 20.13 20.13
CA GLY A 336 6.30 21.46 20.56
C GLY A 336 5.67 21.79 21.90
#